data_AF-A0A368FG81-F1
#
_entry.id   AF-A0A368FG81-F1
#
_cell.length_a   1.000
_cell.length_b   1.000
_cell.length_c   1.000
_cell.angle_alpha   90.00
_cell.angle_beta   90.00
_cell.angle_gamma   90.00
#
_symmetry.space_group_name_H-M   'P 1'
#
loop_
_entity.id
_entity.type
_entity.pdbx_description
1 polymer ?
#
loop_
_entity_poly.entity_id
_entity_poly.type
_entity_poly.pdbx_seq_one_letter_code
_entity_poly.pdbx_strand_id
1 'polypeptide(L)'
;MERRVMDMLKESLFAAERRSFKEALDKAKEAGRRERAVVKYREQQGVVESMNIDLTFTVLFNLAQQYMANEMANEALNTYQIIVKNKMFPNSGRLKVNIGNIYFKKKDYNKAIKYYRMALDQVPSIQKETR
;
A
#
# COMPACT_ATOMS: atom_id res chain seq x y z
N MET A 1 13.59 10.50 13.02
CA MET A 1 12.11 10.40 13.01
C MET A 1 11.64 9.10 12.35
N GLU A 2 12.23 8.73 11.21
CA GLU A 2 11.94 7.49 10.47
C GLU A 2 12.19 6.19 11.25
N ARG A 3 13.19 6.14 12.13
CA ARG A 3 13.43 4.95 12.98
C ARG A 3 12.16 4.53 13.73
N ARG A 4 11.44 5.49 14.32
CA ARG A 4 10.17 5.22 15.02
C ARG A 4 9.06 4.74 14.08
N VAL A 5 9.06 5.18 12.82
CA VAL A 5 8.12 4.66 11.80
C VAL A 5 8.44 3.20 11.51
N MET A 6 9.71 2.87 11.31
CA MET A 6 10.19 1.51 11.09
C MET A 6 9.88 0.58 12.27
N ASP A 7 10.03 1.06 13.50
CA ASP A 7 9.73 0.27 14.69
C ASP A 7 8.24 -0.11 14.74
N MET A 8 7.34 0.86 14.53
CA MET A 8 5.89 0.60 14.47
C MET A 8 5.50 -0.29 13.29
N LEU A 9 6.17 -0.15 12.16
CA LEU A 9 5.99 -1.02 11.00
C LEU A 9 6.35 -2.47 11.34
N LYS A 10 7.50 -2.69 11.98
CA LYS A 10 7.94 -4.04 12.42
C LYS A 10 6.97 -4.63 13.43
N GLU A 11 6.55 -3.87 14.44
CA GLU A 11 5.57 -4.32 15.41
C GLU A 11 4.24 -4.72 14.75
N SER A 12 3.78 -3.95 13.77
CA SER A 12 2.59 -4.30 12.99
C SER A 12 2.74 -5.63 12.24
N LEU A 13 3.89 -5.87 11.61
CA LEU A 13 4.18 -7.11 10.88
C LEU A 13 4.24 -8.31 11.84
N PHE A 14 4.95 -8.19 12.97
CA PHE A 14 5.02 -9.26 13.96
C PHE A 14 3.67 -9.58 14.60
N ALA A 15 2.84 -8.56 14.86
CA ALA A 15 1.47 -8.79 15.34
C ALA A 15 0.62 -9.50 14.29
N ALA A 16 0.78 -9.17 13.00
CA ALA A 16 0.08 -9.84 11.91
C ALA A 16 0.50 -11.30 11.78
N GLU A 17 1.79 -11.61 11.91
CA GLU A 17 2.31 -13.00 11.93
C GLU A 17 1.71 -13.82 13.08
N ARG A 18 1.53 -13.20 14.24
CA ARG A 18 0.85 -13.80 15.40
C ARG A 18 -0.67 -13.89 15.26
N ARG A 19 -1.23 -13.45 14.14
CA ARG A 19 -2.68 -13.34 13.87
C ARG A 19 -3.42 -12.38 14.81
N SER A 20 -2.70 -11.49 15.50
CA SER A 20 -3.25 -10.41 16.31
C SER A 20 -3.65 -9.23 15.41
N PHE A 21 -4.65 -9.42 14.54
CA PHE A 21 -4.97 -8.48 13.46
C PHE A 21 -5.37 -7.08 13.93
N LYS A 22 -6.07 -6.97 15.07
CA LYS A 22 -6.46 -5.68 15.65
C LYS A 22 -5.23 -4.87 16.09
N GLU A 23 -4.31 -5.51 16.82
CA GLU A 23 -3.05 -4.90 17.23
C GLU A 23 -2.20 -4.53 16.01
N ALA A 24 -2.10 -5.42 15.03
CA ALA A 24 -1.37 -5.18 13.79
C ALA A 24 -1.88 -3.92 13.08
N LEU A 25 -3.21 -3.75 13.00
CA LEU A 25 -3.83 -2.58 12.41
C LEU A 25 -3.57 -1.30 13.20
N ASP A 26 -3.64 -1.34 14.53
CA ASP A 26 -3.39 -0.17 15.37
C ASP A 26 -1.95 0.32 15.21
N LYS A 27 -0.98 -0.60 15.17
CA LYS A 27 0.44 -0.31 14.88
C LYS A 27 0.64 0.22 13.46
N ALA A 28 -0.04 -0.35 12.46
CA ALA A 28 0.03 0.14 11.08
C ALA A 28 -0.52 1.56 10.94
N LYS A 29 -1.64 1.88 11.61
CA LYS A 29 -2.22 3.23 11.63
C LYS A 29 -1.27 4.23 12.27
N GLU A 30 -0.60 3.85 13.35
CA GLU A 30 0.39 4.68 14.03
C GLU A 30 1.62 4.93 13.14
N ALA A 31 2.15 3.89 12.48
CA ALA A 31 3.21 4.04 11.49
C ALA A 31 2.80 5.01 10.37
N GLY A 32 1.58 4.88 9.84
CA GLY A 32 1.04 5.77 8.81
C GLY A 32 0.87 7.22 9.26
N ARG A 33 0.44 7.47 10.50
CA ARG A 33 0.35 8.84 11.06
C ARG A 33 1.73 9.48 11.16
N ARG A 34 2.71 8.75 11.66
CA ARG A 34 4.09 9.24 11.83
C ARG A 34 4.76 9.50 10.49
N GLU A 35 4.58 8.59 9.53
CA GLU A 35 5.13 8.74 8.19
C GLU A 35 4.58 9.98 7.49
N ARG A 36 3.26 10.21 7.56
CA ARG A 36 2.66 11.45 7.04
C ARG A 36 3.23 12.71 7.70
N ALA A 37 3.51 12.67 9.00
CA ALA A 37 4.13 13.79 9.70
C ALA A 37 5.57 14.03 9.23
N VAL A 38 6.35 12.98 8.98
CA VAL A 38 7.72 13.07 8.42
C VAL A 38 7.69 13.67 7.02
N VAL A 39 6.83 13.17 6.14
CA VAL A 39 6.66 13.67 4.77
C VAL A 39 6.28 15.15 4.79
N LYS A 40 5.25 15.53 5.55
CA LYS A 40 4.80 16.93 5.65
C LYS A 40 5.90 17.85 6.18
N TYR A 41 6.67 17.41 7.18
CA TYR A 41 7.80 18.17 7.70
C TYR A 41 8.86 18.40 6.62
N ARG A 42 9.21 17.37 5.84
CA ARG A 42 10.17 17.48 4.73
C ARG A 42 9.69 18.40 3.61
N GLU A 43 8.41 18.31 3.25
CA GLU A 43 7.79 19.20 2.27
C GLU A 43 7.87 20.67 2.72
N GLN A 44 7.60 20.97 3.99
CA GLN A 44 7.70 22.32 4.55
C GLN A 44 9.14 22.87 4.54
N GLN A 45 10.13 22.00 4.70
CA GLN A 45 11.55 22.37 4.63
C GLN A 45 12.07 22.41 3.18
N GLY A 46 11.25 22.10 2.17
CA GLY A 46 11.66 22.07 0.76
C GLY A 46 12.58 20.90 0.40
N VAL A 47 12.76 19.91 1.28
CA VAL A 47 13.69 18.78 1.10
C VAL A 47 12.98 17.54 0.57
N VAL A 48 12.14 17.71 -0.44
CA VAL A 48 11.31 16.65 -1.06
C VAL A 48 12.17 15.51 -1.61
N GLU A 49 13.33 15.81 -2.17
CA GLU A 49 14.27 14.81 -2.72
C GLU A 49 14.87 13.88 -1.63
N SER A 50 14.87 14.32 -0.36
CA SER A 50 15.34 13.51 0.78
C SER A 50 14.28 12.57 1.36
N MET A 51 13.08 12.53 0.77
CA MET A 51 12.01 11.66 1.24
C MET A 51 12.34 10.20 1.00
N ASN A 52 12.13 9.39 2.02
CA ASN A 52 12.24 7.94 1.91
C ASN A 52 10.94 7.37 1.32
N ILE A 53 10.84 7.42 -0.01
CA ILE A 53 9.68 6.97 -0.78
C ILE A 53 9.40 5.47 -0.53
N ASP A 54 10.44 4.66 -0.37
CA ASP A 54 10.31 3.22 -0.08
C ASP A 54 9.67 2.96 1.28
N LEU A 55 10.04 3.75 2.30
CA LEU A 55 9.40 3.70 3.60
C LEU A 55 7.93 4.10 3.51
N THR A 56 7.62 5.21 2.81
CA THR A 56 6.24 5.65 2.62
C THR A 56 5.40 4.56 1.93
N PHE A 57 5.95 3.96 0.86
CA PHE A 57 5.30 2.86 0.15
C PHE A 57 5.03 1.67 1.08
N THR A 58 6.05 1.23 1.83
CA THR A 58 5.97 0.05 2.69
C THR A 58 4.95 0.25 3.81
N VAL A 59 4.91 1.44 4.41
CA VAL A 59 3.93 1.79 5.45
C VAL A 59 2.51 1.78 4.91
N LEU A 60 2.27 2.41 3.76
CA LEU A 60 0.94 2.42 3.14
C LEU A 60 0.50 1.03 2.70
N PHE A 61 1.42 0.25 2.12
CA PHE A 61 1.14 -1.11 1.70
C PHE A 61 0.80 -2.00 2.90
N ASN A 62 1.59 -1.95 3.98
CA ASN A 62 1.29 -2.68 5.21
C ASN A 62 -0.06 -2.25 5.79
N LEU A 63 -0.35 -0.94 5.86
CA LEU A 63 -1.65 -0.46 6.34
C LEU A 63 -2.82 -1.00 5.52
N ALA A 64 -2.70 -1.03 4.18
CA ALA A 64 -3.72 -1.62 3.33
C ALA A 64 -3.91 -3.13 3.58
N GLN A 65 -2.82 -3.86 3.78
CA GLN A 65 -2.87 -5.29 4.14
C GLN A 65 -3.55 -5.51 5.50
N GLN A 66 -3.24 -4.68 6.50
CA GLN A 66 -3.88 -4.80 7.82
C GLN A 66 -5.36 -4.44 7.76
N TYR A 67 -5.78 -3.46 6.94
CA TYR A 67 -7.20 -3.23 6.70
C TYR A 67 -7.87 -4.46 6.07
N MET A 68 -7.24 -5.11 5.10
CA MET A 68 -7.76 -6.36 4.51
C MET A 68 -7.88 -7.51 5.52
N ALA A 69 -6.88 -7.66 6.40
CA ALA A 69 -6.89 -8.70 7.44
C ALA A 69 -7.97 -8.46 8.50
N ASN A 70 -8.42 -7.21 8.68
CA ASN A 70 -9.51 -6.84 9.57
C ASN A 70 -10.86 -6.67 8.83
N GLU A 71 -10.98 -7.19 7.61
CA GLU A 71 -12.21 -7.13 6.79
C GLU A 71 -12.68 -5.70 6.43
N MET A 72 -11.82 -4.69 6.63
CA MET A 72 -12.06 -3.28 6.32
C MET A 72 -11.75 -2.99 4.84
N ALA A 73 -12.53 -3.59 3.95
CA ALA A 73 -12.28 -3.59 2.51
C ALA A 73 -12.30 -2.19 1.87
N ASN A 74 -13.13 -1.27 2.38
CA ASN A 74 -13.25 0.08 1.81
C ASN A 74 -12.02 0.93 2.16
N GLU A 75 -11.51 0.82 3.38
CA GLU A 75 -10.32 1.50 3.87
C GLU A 75 -9.06 0.95 3.20
N ALA A 76 -8.97 -0.37 3.01
CA ALA A 76 -7.94 -0.99 2.19
C ALA A 76 -7.95 -0.45 0.76
N LEU A 77 -9.13 -0.38 0.13
CA LEU A 77 -9.31 0.14 -1.23
C LEU A 77 -8.84 1.59 -1.35
N ASN A 78 -9.19 2.44 -0.38
CA ASN A 78 -8.74 3.84 -0.35
C ASN A 78 -7.22 3.92 -0.22
N THR A 79 -6.63 3.09 0.65
CA THR A 79 -5.19 3.08 0.87
C THR A 79 -4.44 2.60 -0.37
N TYR A 80 -4.87 1.52 -1.02
CA TYR A 80 -4.27 1.09 -2.30
C TYR A 80 -4.42 2.14 -3.40
N GLN A 81 -5.55 2.85 -3.46
CA GLN A 81 -5.75 3.93 -4.42
C GLN A 81 -4.75 5.09 -4.25
N ILE A 82 -4.39 5.43 -3.00
CA ILE A 82 -3.35 6.43 -2.74
C ILE A 82 -2.01 5.97 -3.34
N ILE A 83 -1.65 4.69 -3.15
CA ILE A 83 -0.39 4.14 -3.66
C ILE A 83 -0.38 4.14 -5.20
N VAL A 84 -1.40 3.60 -5.85
CA VAL A 84 -1.40 3.47 -7.33
C VAL A 84 -1.54 4.80 -8.07
N LYS A 85 -2.04 5.87 -7.43
CA LYS A 85 -2.14 7.22 -8.01
C LYS A 85 -0.87 8.03 -7.84
N ASN A 86 0.00 7.66 -6.90
CA ASN A 86 1.23 8.38 -6.63
C ASN A 86 2.32 7.96 -7.63
N LYS A 87 2.71 8.89 -8.51
CA LYS A 87 3.74 8.68 -9.54
C LYS A 87 5.13 8.43 -8.97
N MET A 88 5.38 8.77 -7.70
CA MET A 88 6.65 8.50 -7.02
C MET A 88 6.86 7.00 -6.72
N PHE A 89 5.81 6.18 -6.77
CA PHE A 89 5.93 4.74 -6.51
C PHE A 89 6.09 3.96 -7.83
N PRO A 90 7.32 3.61 -8.24
CA PRO A 90 7.52 2.79 -9.42
C PRO A 90 6.83 1.44 -9.23
N ASN A 91 6.25 0.90 -10.30
CA ASN A 91 5.56 -0.40 -10.31
C ASN A 91 4.32 -0.51 -9.38
N SER A 92 3.84 0.60 -8.81
CA SER A 92 2.60 0.63 -8.00
C SER A 92 1.38 0.11 -8.77
N GLY A 93 1.40 0.20 -10.10
CA GLY A 93 0.40 -0.37 -10.99
C GLY A 93 0.10 -1.87 -10.75
N ARG A 94 1.07 -2.64 -10.26
CA ARG A 94 0.88 -4.07 -9.90
C ARG A 94 -0.09 -4.26 -8.73
N LEU A 95 -0.20 -3.28 -7.83
CA LEU A 95 -1.13 -3.33 -6.69
C LEU A 95 -2.60 -3.21 -7.11
N LYS A 96 -2.89 -2.90 -8.37
CA LYS A 96 -4.26 -2.97 -8.91
C LYS A 96 -4.83 -4.40 -8.83
N VAL A 97 -3.99 -5.44 -8.76
CA VAL A 97 -4.44 -6.81 -8.44
C VAL A 97 -5.14 -6.86 -7.08
N ASN A 98 -4.59 -6.19 -6.05
CA ASN A 98 -5.21 -6.20 -4.72
C ASN A 98 -6.54 -5.44 -4.70
N ILE A 99 -6.65 -4.37 -5.47
CA ILE A 99 -7.92 -3.67 -5.71
C ILE A 99 -8.92 -4.60 -6.41
N GLY A 100 -8.48 -5.34 -7.44
CA GLY A 100 -9.28 -6.36 -8.11
C GLY A 100 -9.78 -7.45 -7.14
N ASN A 101 -8.91 -7.95 -6.25
CA ASN A 101 -9.24 -8.95 -5.23
C ASN A 101 -10.31 -8.45 -4.25
N ILE A 102 -10.27 -7.17 -3.89
CA ILE A 102 -11.32 -6.55 -3.07
C ILE A 102 -12.67 -6.59 -3.80
N TYR A 103 -12.72 -6.15 -5.05
CA TYR A 103 -13.97 -6.17 -5.83
C TYR A 103 -14.48 -7.59 -6.09
N PHE A 104 -13.57 -8.54 -6.30
CA PHE A 104 -13.90 -9.96 -6.42
C PHE A 104 -14.58 -10.49 -5.16
N LYS A 105 -14.02 -10.21 -3.97
CA LYS A 105 -14.65 -10.55 -2.68
C LYS A 105 -16.02 -9.89 -2.49
N LYS A 106 -16.21 -8.67 -3.00
CA LYS A 106 -17.49 -7.94 -3.01
C LYS A 106 -18.47 -8.45 -4.08
N LYS A 107 -18.10 -9.46 -4.88
CA LYS A 107 -18.88 -10.00 -6.01
C LYS A 107 -19.12 -9.00 -7.15
N ASP A 108 -18.38 -7.89 -7.20
CA ASP A 108 -18.38 -6.95 -8.32
C ASP A 108 -17.35 -7.39 -9.36
N TYR A 109 -17.68 -8.45 -10.10
CA TYR A 109 -16.78 -9.09 -11.04
C TYR A 109 -16.38 -8.17 -12.20
N ASN A 110 -17.28 -7.28 -12.62
CA ASN A 110 -17.01 -6.32 -13.69
C ASN A 110 -15.85 -5.38 -13.30
N LYS A 111 -15.89 -4.82 -12.09
CA LYS A 111 -14.77 -4.00 -11.60
C LYS A 111 -13.53 -4.83 -11.34
N ALA A 112 -13.66 -6.04 -10.80
CA ALA A 112 -12.52 -6.92 -10.56
C ALA A 112 -11.73 -7.19 -11.85
N ILE A 113 -12.42 -7.60 -12.93
CA ILE A 113 -11.82 -7.86 -14.26
C ILE A 113 -11.13 -6.60 -14.78
N LYS A 114 -11.77 -5.43 -14.68
CA LYS A 114 -11.17 -4.17 -15.11
C LYS A 114 -9.83 -3.91 -14.39
N TYR A 115 -9.80 -4.05 -13.08
CA TYR A 115 -8.57 -3.82 -12.30
C TYR A 115 -7.49 -4.87 -12.54
N TYR A 116 -7.86 -6.13 -12.76
CA TYR A 116 -6.90 -7.17 -13.15
C TYR A 116 -6.24 -6.88 -14.51
N ARG A 117 -7.03 -6.46 -15.51
CA ARG A 117 -6.49 -6.04 -16.82
C ARG A 117 -5.53 -4.87 -16.67
N MET A 118 -5.95 -3.82 -15.95
CA MET A 118 -5.10 -2.66 -15.70
C MET A 118 -3.81 -2.98 -14.93
N ALA A 119 -3.76 -4.08 -14.17
CA ALA A 119 -2.56 -4.55 -13.51
C ALA A 119 -1.65 -5.34 -14.47
N LEU A 120 -2.25 -6.15 -15.35
CA LEU A 120 -1.54 -6.90 -16.38
C LEU A 120 -0.83 -5.97 -17.37
N ASP A 121 -1.46 -4.87 -17.76
CA ASP A 121 -0.87 -3.83 -18.62
C ASP A 121 0.40 -3.19 -18.03
N GLN A 122 0.65 -3.38 -16.73
CA GLN A 122 1.80 -2.84 -16.01
C GLN A 122 2.93 -3.86 -15.87
N VAL A 123 2.70 -5.11 -16.27
CA VAL A 123 3.75 -6.12 -16.35
C VAL A 123 4.41 -5.96 -17.73
N PRO A 124 5.72 -5.71 -17.81
CA PRO A 124 6.44 -5.72 -19.07
C PRO A 124 6.14 -7.04 -19.79
N SER A 125 5.56 -6.97 -20.99
CA SER A 125 5.24 -8.17 -21.76
C SER A 125 6.56 -8.87 -22.12
N ILE A 126 6.88 -9.97 -21.43
CA ILE A 126 8.01 -10.87 -21.78
C ILE A 126 7.84 -11.46 -23.21
N GLN A 127 6.67 -11.29 -23.83
CA GLN A 127 6.24 -11.96 -25.05
C GLN A 127 6.22 -11.06 -26.31
N LYS A 128 7.10 -10.07 -26.42
CA LYS A 128 7.27 -9.29 -27.67
C LYS A 128 8.58 -9.55 -28.42
N GLU A 129 9.44 -10.46 -27.95
CA GLU A 129 10.72 -10.80 -28.61
C GLU A 129 10.69 -12.10 -29.45
N THR A 130 9.52 -12.55 -29.92
CA THR A 130 9.46 -13.77 -30.77
C THR A 130 8.55 -13.62 -31.98
N ARG A 131 8.57 -12.42 -32.60
CA ARG A 131 8.07 -12.24 -33.97
C ARG A 131 9.22 -12.11 -34.94
#